data_AF-A0AAD8I1E7-F1
#
_entry.id   AF-A0AAD8I1E7-F1
#
_cell.length_a   1.000
_cell.length_b   1.000
_cell.length_c   1.000
_cell.angle_alpha   90.00
_cell.angle_beta   90.00
_cell.angle_gamma   90.00
#
_symmetry.space_group_name_H-M   'P 1'
#
loop_
_entity.id
_entity.type
_entity.pdbx_description
1 polymer ?
#
loop_
_entity_poly.entity_id
_entity_poly.type
_entity_poly.pdbx_seq_one_letter_code
_entity_poly.pdbx_strand_id
1 'polypeptide(L)'
;MESTPHIAIFPTPGMGHLIPLVQFAKRLISLHKFTATFIMPNEEPLSKAQKMFLDTLPDGLDYVVLPQVNLDDISDDVKIETRMSVLISRSLPSLRDMVKSIITTKKLVALVVDLFGTDALDVAIEFKGLAWPGSDSWLYTGAWKGST
;
A
#
# COMPACT_ATOMS: atom_id res chain seq x y z
N MET A 1 -6.03 -7.67 -26.33
CA MET A 1 -6.15 -6.30 -25.78
C MET A 1 -5.12 -6.18 -24.68
N GLU A 2 -4.25 -5.17 -24.74
CA GLU A 2 -3.32 -4.87 -23.64
C GLU A 2 -4.13 -4.57 -22.36
N SER A 3 -3.80 -5.24 -21.26
CA SER A 3 -4.42 -4.99 -19.95
C SER A 3 -3.88 -3.69 -19.37
N THR A 4 -4.78 -2.79 -18.96
CA THR A 4 -4.44 -1.53 -18.32
C THR A 4 -3.59 -1.78 -17.07
N PRO A 5 -2.37 -1.23 -16.97
CA PRO A 5 -1.54 -1.37 -15.78
C PRO A 5 -2.27 -0.85 -14.54
N HIS A 6 -2.19 -1.62 -13.45
CA HIS A 6 -2.86 -1.32 -12.20
C HIS A 6 -1.87 -1.14 -11.07
N ILE A 7 -2.16 -0.26 -10.12
CA ILE A 7 -1.33 0.02 -8.95
C ILE A 7 -2.15 -0.10 -7.68
N ALA A 8 -1.58 -0.76 -6.68
CA ALA A 8 -2.12 -0.76 -5.33
C ALA A 8 -1.46 0.37 -4.54
N ILE A 9 -2.25 1.12 -3.76
CA ILE A 9 -1.74 2.18 -2.90
C ILE A 9 -2.16 1.86 -1.47
N PHE A 10 -1.21 1.77 -0.55
CA PHE A 10 -1.45 1.43 0.85
C PHE A 10 -1.08 2.63 1.74
N PRO A 11 -2.01 3.59 1.94
CA PRO A 11 -1.77 4.78 2.73
C PRO A 11 -1.90 4.52 4.23
N THR A 12 -1.13 5.26 5.03
CA THR A 12 -1.39 5.39 6.46
C THR A 12 -2.69 6.19 6.69
N PRO A 13 -3.54 5.80 7.65
CA PRO A 13 -4.80 6.50 7.87
C PRO A 13 -4.59 7.95 8.30
N GLY A 14 -5.13 8.87 7.52
CA GLY A 14 -5.13 10.29 7.83
C GLY A 14 -5.26 11.13 6.56
N MET A 15 -5.96 12.26 6.63
CA MET A 15 -6.14 13.12 5.44
C MET A 15 -4.81 13.65 4.89
N GLY A 16 -3.82 13.87 5.77
CA GLY A 16 -2.47 14.31 5.39
C GLY A 16 -1.69 13.29 4.54
N HIS A 17 -1.99 12.00 4.69
CA HIS A 17 -1.39 10.92 3.89
C HIS A 17 -2.23 10.65 2.63
N LEU A 18 -3.55 10.65 2.79
CA LEU A 18 -4.48 10.29 1.75
C LEU A 18 -4.55 11.34 0.61
N ILE A 19 -4.61 12.63 0.93
CA ILE A 19 -4.73 13.69 -0.09
C ILE A 19 -3.53 13.66 -1.06
N PRO A 20 -2.26 13.67 -0.59
CA PRO A 20 -1.10 13.62 -1.49
C PRO A 20 -1.10 12.38 -2.39
N LEU A 21 -1.40 11.20 -1.84
CA LEU A 21 -1.40 9.95 -2.60
C LEU A 21 -2.53 9.90 -3.63
N VAL A 22 -3.70 10.47 -3.33
CA VAL A 22 -4.77 10.66 -4.33
C VAL A 22 -4.35 11.60 -5.44
N GLN A 23 -3.68 12.72 -5.13
CA GLN A 23 -3.19 13.63 -6.18
C GLN A 23 -2.12 12.97 -7.05
N PHE A 24 -1.22 12.18 -6.44
CA PHE A 24 -0.25 11.36 -7.16
C PHE A 24 -0.95 10.38 -8.12
N ALA A 25 -1.94 9.63 -7.63
CA ALA A 25 -2.67 8.66 -8.43
C ALA A 25 -3.43 9.32 -9.59
N LYS A 26 -4.12 10.45 -9.35
CA LYS A 26 -4.80 11.23 -10.39
C LYS A 26 -3.86 11.61 -11.53
N ARG A 27 -2.66 12.08 -11.18
CA ARG A 27 -1.64 12.46 -12.16
C ARG A 27 -1.16 11.25 -12.96
N LEU A 28 -1.00 10.11 -12.31
CA LEU A 28 -0.55 8.89 -12.95
C LEU A 28 -1.58 8.33 -13.96
N ILE A 29 -2.86 8.33 -13.59
CA ILE A 29 -3.95 7.93 -14.50
C ILE A 29 -4.03 8.88 -15.68
N SER A 30 -4.00 10.19 -15.44
CA SER A 30 -4.13 11.20 -16.49
C SER A 30 -2.98 11.16 -17.50
N LEU A 31 -1.73 10.94 -17.05
CA LEU A 31 -0.56 11.01 -17.91
C LEU A 31 -0.17 9.65 -18.52
N HIS A 32 -0.42 8.56 -17.80
CA HIS A 32 0.15 7.25 -18.14
C HIS A 32 -0.89 6.13 -18.28
N LYS A 33 -2.20 6.46 -18.19
CA LYS A 33 -3.32 5.52 -18.37
C LYS A 33 -3.27 4.32 -17.43
N PHE A 34 -2.87 4.55 -16.19
CA PHE A 34 -2.96 3.56 -15.13
C PHE A 34 -4.38 3.50 -14.57
N THR A 35 -4.65 2.47 -13.77
CA THR A 35 -5.73 2.45 -12.78
C THR A 35 -5.13 2.21 -11.41
N ALA A 36 -5.82 2.57 -10.33
CA ALA A 36 -5.32 2.29 -8.99
C ALA A 36 -6.42 1.90 -8.00
N THR A 37 -6.04 1.14 -6.99
CA THR A 37 -6.90 0.82 -5.85
C THR A 37 -6.20 1.22 -4.56
N PHE A 38 -6.86 2.06 -3.76
CA PHE A 38 -6.45 2.42 -2.41
C PHE A 38 -6.89 1.32 -1.44
N ILE A 39 -5.93 0.75 -0.71
CA ILE A 39 -6.17 -0.30 0.29
C ILE A 39 -6.07 0.38 1.64
N MET A 40 -7.19 0.63 2.30
CA MET A 40 -7.25 1.42 3.52
C MET A 40 -7.12 0.52 4.75
N PRO A 41 -6.00 0.56 5.50
CA PRO A 41 -5.95 -0.05 6.82
C PRO A 41 -6.82 0.76 7.78
N ASN A 42 -7.36 0.11 8.80
CA ASN A 42 -8.17 0.82 9.78
C ASN A 42 -8.16 0.15 11.17
N GLU A 43 -8.23 1.01 12.18
CA GLU A 43 -8.48 0.61 13.56
C GLU A 43 -9.99 0.72 13.82
N GLU A 44 -10.55 1.88 13.50
CA GLU A 44 -11.98 2.20 13.54
C GLU A 44 -12.57 2.36 12.13
N PRO A 45 -13.90 2.39 11.96
CA PRO A 45 -14.50 2.69 10.67
C PRO A 45 -13.98 4.02 10.10
N LEU A 46 -13.88 4.13 8.77
CA LEU A 46 -13.40 5.36 8.13
C LEU A 46 -14.17 6.58 8.62
N SER A 47 -13.44 7.64 8.95
CA SER A 47 -14.06 8.91 9.32
C SER A 47 -14.94 9.44 8.18
N LYS A 48 -15.96 10.24 8.53
CA LYS A 48 -16.85 10.87 7.55
C LYS A 48 -16.05 11.64 6.47
N ALA A 49 -14.98 12.33 6.87
CA ALA A 49 -14.12 13.07 5.95
C ALA A 49 -13.38 12.15 4.96
N GLN A 50 -12.79 11.05 5.45
CA GLN A 50 -12.13 10.07 4.58
C GLN A 50 -13.11 9.42 3.62
N LYS A 51 -14.28 8.99 4.11
CA LYS A 51 -15.31 8.36 3.29
C LYS A 51 -15.81 9.31 2.20
N MET A 52 -16.19 10.53 2.56
CA MET A 52 -16.61 11.54 1.58
C MET A 52 -15.52 11.85 0.55
N PHE A 53 -14.25 11.88 0.96
CA PHE A 53 -13.14 12.12 0.05
C PHE A 53 -12.94 10.96 -0.92
N LEU A 54 -12.93 9.72 -0.43
CA LEU A 54 -12.78 8.50 -1.23
C LEU A 54 -13.98 8.26 -2.17
N ASP A 55 -15.19 8.61 -1.76
CA ASP A 55 -16.40 8.50 -2.59
C ASP A 55 -16.40 9.50 -3.77
N THR A 56 -15.50 10.50 -3.76
CA THR A 56 -15.33 11.48 -4.85
C THR A 56 -14.14 11.15 -5.78
N LEU A 57 -13.58 9.95 -5.66
CA LEU A 57 -12.51 9.52 -6.55
C LEU A 57 -13.02 9.45 -8.01
N PRO A 58 -12.24 9.92 -8.99
CA PRO A 58 -12.58 9.82 -10.40
C PRO A 58 -12.49 8.38 -10.89
N ASP A 59 -13.10 8.11 -12.05
CA ASP A 59 -13.02 6.81 -12.72
C ASP A 59 -11.58 6.30 -12.86
N GLY A 60 -11.40 5.01 -12.57
CA GLY A 60 -10.10 4.35 -12.57
C GLY A 60 -9.34 4.42 -11.23
N LEU A 61 -9.85 5.18 -10.25
CA LEU A 61 -9.41 5.13 -8.85
C LEU A 61 -10.50 4.50 -7.98
N ASP A 62 -10.22 3.32 -7.45
CA ASP A 62 -11.08 2.62 -6.51
C ASP A 62 -10.49 2.66 -5.11
N TYR A 63 -11.29 2.29 -4.10
CA TYR A 63 -10.78 2.01 -2.77
C TYR A 63 -11.43 0.76 -2.17
N VAL A 64 -10.71 0.13 -1.25
CA VAL A 64 -11.19 -0.98 -0.42
C VAL A 64 -10.73 -0.75 1.01
N VAL A 65 -11.54 -1.17 1.96
CA VAL A 65 -11.22 -1.06 3.39
C VAL A 65 -10.85 -2.45 3.89
N LEU A 66 -9.70 -2.57 4.54
CA LEU A 66 -9.26 -3.82 5.16
C LEU A 66 -10.08 -4.13 6.42
N PRO A 67 -10.03 -5.38 6.91
CA PRO A 67 -10.56 -5.71 8.22
C PRO A 67 -9.91 -4.88 9.32
N GLN A 68 -10.69 -4.56 10.34
CA GLN A 68 -10.24 -3.76 11.47
C GLN A 68 -9.14 -4.48 12.26
N VAL A 69 -8.15 -3.71 12.66
CA VAL A 69 -7.06 -4.14 13.53
C VAL A 69 -7.32 -3.66 14.94
N ASN A 70 -7.25 -4.57 15.91
CA ASN A 70 -7.29 -4.22 17.32
C ASN A 70 -5.94 -3.60 17.75
N LEU A 71 -5.98 -2.44 18.40
CA LEU A 71 -4.84 -1.75 19.03
C LEU A 71 -5.03 -1.48 20.53
N ASP A 72 -6.01 -2.11 21.20
CA ASP A 72 -6.35 -1.92 22.61
C ASP A 72 -5.20 -2.29 23.58
N ASP A 73 -4.25 -3.11 23.13
CA ASP A 73 -3.05 -3.47 23.88
C ASP A 73 -1.97 -2.38 23.84
N ILE A 74 -2.16 -1.33 23.04
CA ILE A 74 -1.26 -0.19 22.95
C ILE A 74 -1.75 0.94 23.86
N SER A 75 -0.85 1.41 24.73
CA SER A 75 -1.12 2.55 25.60
C SER A 75 -1.47 3.80 24.81
N ASP A 76 -2.48 4.54 25.27
CA ASP A 76 -2.87 5.83 24.67
C ASP A 76 -1.80 6.93 24.77
N ASP A 77 -0.77 6.74 25.61
CA ASP A 77 0.36 7.67 25.77
C ASP A 77 1.45 7.49 24.70
N VAL A 78 1.35 6.45 23.85
CA VAL A 78 2.32 6.31 22.76
C VAL A 78 2.16 7.42 21.73
N LYS A 79 3.27 7.80 21.10
CA LYS A 79 3.26 8.77 20.02
C LYS A 79 2.42 8.27 18.84
N ILE A 80 1.73 9.18 18.17
CA ILE A 80 0.84 8.85 17.05
C ILE A 80 1.56 8.10 15.92
N GLU A 81 2.84 8.40 15.68
CA GLU A 81 3.70 7.73 14.70
C GLU A 81 3.89 6.25 15.03
N THR A 82 4.01 5.93 16.32
CA THR A 82 4.12 4.54 16.78
C THR A 82 2.81 3.81 16.57
N ARG A 83 1.68 4.44 16.92
CA ARG A 83 0.35 3.86 16.70
C ARG A 83 0.10 3.60 15.22
N MET A 84 0.44 4.55 14.34
CA MET A 84 0.34 4.41 12.88
C MET A 84 1.18 3.26 12.35
N SER A 85 2.45 3.15 12.80
CA SER A 85 3.34 2.07 12.37
C SER A 85 2.79 0.70 12.77
N VAL A 86 2.31 0.56 14.01
CA VAL A 86 1.74 -0.72 14.47
C VAL A 86 0.47 -1.08 13.70
N LEU A 87 -0.40 -0.12 13.43
CA LEU A 87 -1.60 -0.34 12.61
C LEU A 87 -1.24 -0.91 11.24
N ILE A 88 -0.24 -0.34 10.58
CA ILE A 88 0.27 -0.81 9.29
C ILE A 88 0.80 -2.24 9.44
N SER A 89 1.73 -2.48 10.38
CA SER A 89 2.37 -3.79 10.53
C SER A 89 1.34 -4.90 10.80
N ARG A 90 0.30 -4.61 11.59
CA ARG A 90 -0.77 -5.57 11.89
C ARG A 90 -1.76 -5.76 10.73
N SER A 91 -1.84 -4.81 9.80
CA SER A 91 -2.68 -4.90 8.60
C SER A 91 -2.03 -5.71 7.46
N LEU A 92 -0.73 -6.03 7.55
CA LEU A 92 0.02 -6.71 6.49
C LEU A 92 -0.56 -8.06 6.06
N PRO A 93 -1.09 -8.94 6.95
CA PRO A 93 -1.72 -10.18 6.51
C PRO A 93 -2.93 -9.93 5.59
N SER A 94 -3.79 -8.98 5.95
CA SER A 94 -4.94 -8.61 5.13
C SER A 94 -4.54 -7.88 3.85
N LEU A 95 -3.48 -7.07 3.89
CA LEU A 95 -2.90 -6.47 2.70
C LEU A 95 -2.41 -7.55 1.73
N ARG A 96 -1.69 -8.56 2.22
CA ARG A 96 -1.19 -9.69 1.41
C ARG A 96 -2.33 -10.40 0.69
N ASP A 97 -3.42 -10.69 1.39
CA ASP A 97 -4.60 -11.32 0.79
C ASP A 97 -5.27 -10.43 -0.27
N MET A 98 -5.35 -9.12 0.00
CA MET A 98 -5.90 -8.16 -0.96
C MET A 98 -5.03 -8.03 -2.20
N VAL A 99 -3.70 -7.90 -2.04
CA VAL A 99 -2.75 -7.85 -3.16
C VAL A 99 -2.85 -9.11 -4.01
N LYS A 100 -2.91 -10.29 -3.38
CA LYS A 100 -3.13 -11.57 -4.08
C LYS A 100 -4.43 -11.57 -4.88
N SER A 101 -5.52 -11.05 -4.34
CA SER A 101 -6.81 -10.91 -5.04
C SER A 101 -6.74 -9.92 -6.23
N ILE A 102 -5.99 -8.83 -6.09
CA ILE A 102 -5.81 -7.86 -7.17
C ILE A 102 -4.98 -8.47 -8.31
N ILE A 103 -3.91 -9.20 -8.01
CA ILE A 103 -3.04 -9.83 -9.02
C ILE A 103 -3.80 -10.84 -9.89
N THR A 104 -4.80 -11.54 -9.34
CA THR A 104 -5.60 -12.51 -10.12
C THR A 104 -6.58 -11.86 -11.08
N THR A 105 -6.94 -10.59 -10.85
CA THR A 105 -8.00 -9.88 -11.60
C THR A 105 -7.48 -8.74 -12.46
N LYS A 106 -6.33 -8.14 -12.09
CA LYS A 106 -5.75 -6.96 -12.73
C LYS A 106 -4.25 -7.16 -12.96
N LYS A 107 -3.70 -6.47 -13.96
CA LYS A 107 -2.24 -6.40 -14.20
C LYS A 107 -1.60 -5.46 -13.18
N LEU A 108 -1.44 -5.93 -11.95
CA LEU A 108 -0.77 -5.17 -10.88
C LEU A 108 0.73 -5.03 -11.21
N VAL A 109 1.25 -3.79 -11.21
CA VAL A 109 2.65 -3.51 -11.57
C VAL A 109 3.43 -2.75 -10.52
N ALA A 110 2.77 -2.17 -9.50
CA ALA A 110 3.45 -1.61 -8.35
C ALA A 110 2.56 -1.61 -7.10
N LEU A 111 3.21 -1.64 -5.93
CA LEU A 111 2.65 -1.27 -4.65
C LEU A 111 3.29 0.04 -4.19
N VAL A 112 2.46 1.06 -3.93
CA VAL A 112 2.91 2.37 -3.46
C VAL A 112 2.52 2.53 -2.00
N VAL A 113 3.49 2.92 -1.17
CA VAL A 113 3.33 3.10 0.28
C VAL A 113 3.82 4.49 0.67
N ASP A 114 3.37 5.00 1.81
CA ASP A 114 3.97 6.16 2.43
C ASP A 114 5.05 5.78 3.47
N LEU A 115 5.56 6.77 4.19
CA LEU A 115 6.72 6.63 5.07
C LEU A 115 6.52 5.66 6.24
N PHE A 116 5.28 5.38 6.67
CA PHE A 116 5.01 4.40 7.73
C PHE A 116 4.67 3.02 7.16
N GLY A 117 4.44 2.93 5.85
CA GLY A 117 4.07 1.70 5.15
C GLY A 117 5.25 0.85 4.67
N THR A 118 6.48 1.11 5.10
CA THR A 118 7.67 0.46 4.52
C THR A 118 7.68 -1.05 4.72
N ASP A 119 7.08 -1.56 5.80
CA ASP A 119 6.94 -3.00 6.03
C ASP A 119 6.10 -3.70 4.95
N ALA A 120 5.23 -2.96 4.26
CA ALA A 120 4.44 -3.51 3.15
C ALA A 120 5.29 -3.77 1.89
N LEU A 121 6.53 -3.28 1.82
CA LEU A 121 7.45 -3.62 0.74
C LEU A 121 7.80 -5.11 0.76
N ASP A 122 7.88 -5.74 1.94
CA ASP A 122 8.10 -7.18 2.05
C ASP A 122 6.97 -7.97 1.37
N VAL A 123 5.73 -7.50 1.51
CA VAL A 123 4.57 -8.06 0.79
C VAL A 123 4.75 -7.91 -0.72
N ALA A 124 5.23 -6.76 -1.20
CA ALA A 124 5.48 -6.58 -2.64
C ALA A 124 6.56 -7.51 -3.19
N ILE A 125 7.60 -7.80 -2.41
CA ILE A 125 8.70 -8.71 -2.77
C ILE A 125 8.19 -10.15 -2.93
N GLU A 126 7.28 -10.61 -2.04
CA GLU A 126 6.68 -11.94 -2.11
C GLU A 126 6.03 -12.24 -3.48
N PHE A 127 5.47 -11.22 -4.13
CA PHE A 127 4.73 -11.34 -5.38
C PHE A 127 5.57 -11.05 -6.64
N LYS A 128 6.91 -11.00 -6.56
CA LYS A 128 7.89 -10.87 -7.67
C LYS A 128 7.43 -9.98 -8.84
N GLY A 129 7.84 -8.71 -8.81
CA GLY A 129 7.56 -7.74 -9.89
C GLY A 129 6.94 -6.43 -9.41
N LEU A 130 6.68 -6.28 -8.11
CA LEU A 130 6.08 -5.08 -7.49
C LEU A 130 7.05 -4.28 -6.62
N ALA A 131 8.23 -4.82 -6.32
CA ALA A 131 9.25 -4.20 -5.47
C ALA A 131 10.31 -3.44 -6.28
N TRP A 132 10.94 -2.44 -5.65
CA TRP A 132 12.08 -1.73 -6.22
C TRP A 132 13.23 -2.72 -6.51
N PRO A 133 13.91 -2.65 -7.68
CA PRO A 133 14.96 -3.61 -8.06
C PRO A 133 16.20 -3.69 -7.14
N GLY A 134 16.22 -2.95 -6.03
CA GLY A 134 17.37 -2.83 -5.13
C GLY A 134 17.24 -3.48 -3.75
N SER A 135 16.12 -4.15 -3.41
CA SER A 135 15.96 -4.77 -2.09
C SER A 135 16.57 -6.18 -1.98
N ASP A 136 16.75 -6.88 -3.10
CA ASP A 136 17.05 -8.30 -3.07
C ASP A 136 18.43 -8.57 -3.69
N SER A 137 19.49 -8.55 -2.87
CA SER A 137 20.65 -9.48 -3.02
C SER A 137 21.88 -9.20 -2.12
N TRP A 138 22.05 -8.02 -1.52
CA TRP A 138 23.35 -7.69 -0.91
C TRP A 138 23.51 -7.98 0.60
N LEU A 139 22.45 -8.29 1.34
CA LEU A 139 22.53 -8.41 2.80
C LEU A 139 22.58 -9.84 3.37
N TYR A 140 22.42 -10.92 2.58
CA TYR A 140 22.28 -12.26 3.16
C TYR A 140 23.10 -13.43 2.61
N THR A 141 23.90 -13.29 1.56
CA THR A 141 24.87 -14.36 1.24
C THR A 141 26.20 -13.79 0.76
N GLY A 142 27.18 -13.82 1.66
CA GLY A 142 28.58 -13.72 1.27
C GLY A 142 28.95 -14.89 0.38
N ALA A 143 29.28 -14.63 -0.87
CA ALA A 143 30.13 -15.47 -1.71
C ALA A 143 30.56 -14.67 -2.95
N TRP A 144 31.46 -13.70 -2.75
CA TRP A 144 32.25 -13.17 -3.85
C TRP A 144 33.28 -14.25 -4.22
N LYS A 145 32.96 -15.09 -5.22
CA LYS A 145 33.98 -15.82 -5.97
C LYS A 145 34.09 -15.16 -7.33
N GLY A 146 34.96 -14.16 -7.40
CA GLY A 146 35.49 -13.71 -8.68
C GLY A 146 36.29 -14.84 -9.32
N SER A 147 36.20 -14.96 -10.65
CA SER A 147 37.25 -15.46 -11.54
C SER A 147 36.79 -15.26 -12.99
N THR A 148 37.54 -14.40 -13.69
CA THR A 148 37.78 -14.32 -15.15
C THR A 148 36.61 -14.35 -16.12
#